data_AF-A0A968VWN8-F1
#
_entry.id   AF-A0A968VWN8-F1
#
_cell.length_a   1.000
_cell.length_b   1.000
_cell.length_c   1.000
_cell.angle_alpha   90.00
_cell.angle_beta   90.00
_cell.angle_gamma   90.00
#
_symmetry.space_group_name_H-M   'P 1'
#
loop_
_entity.id
_entity.type
_entity.pdbx_description
1 polymer ?
#
loop_
_entity_poly.entity_id
_entity_poly.type
_entity_poly.pdbx_seq_one_letter_code
_entity_poly.pdbx_strand_id
1 'polypeptide(L)'
;MPYLTTPGNLPMVENSPYATNLEAAIQHERMVELACEATRYFDIIRWHTAGLLIDLRKPGFPKANIFDVIVDPAFTGNFLLPIPQYELNNNPGMVPNSAN
;
A
#
# COMPACT_ATOMS: atom_id res chain seq x y z
N MET A 1 26.17 15.51 13.91
CA MET A 1 25.51 14.36 13.27
C MET A 1 24.08 14.80 12.93
N PRO A 2 23.79 15.34 11.74
CA PRO A 2 22.43 15.70 11.40
C PRO A 2 21.69 14.46 10.89
N TYR A 3 20.63 14.10 11.62
CA TYR A 3 19.70 13.02 11.29
C TYR A 3 18.83 13.44 10.10
N LEU A 4 18.33 12.45 9.35
CA LEU A 4 17.67 12.57 8.04
C LEU A 4 16.52 13.58 7.98
N THR A 5 16.76 14.75 7.37
CA THR A 5 15.88 15.38 6.36
C THR A 5 16.72 16.24 5.39
N THR A 6 17.18 15.66 4.29
CA THR A 6 17.32 16.31 2.96
C THR A 6 17.70 15.20 1.94
N PRO A 7 16.91 14.97 0.86
CA PRO A 7 16.54 15.98 -0.13
C PRO A 7 15.05 16.06 -0.50
N GLY A 8 14.47 17.22 -0.22
CA GLY A 8 13.09 17.62 -0.46
C GLY A 8 12.82 18.70 0.59
N ASN A 9 12.75 19.97 0.18
CA ASN A 9 12.88 21.13 1.06
C ASN A 9 11.62 21.37 1.94
N LEU A 10 11.20 20.35 2.69
CA LEU A 10 9.99 20.31 3.49
C LEU A 10 10.27 20.63 4.96
N PRO A 11 9.31 21.22 5.69
CA PRO A 11 9.46 21.48 7.12
C PRO A 11 9.58 20.18 7.92
N MET A 12 10.39 20.20 8.96
CA MET A 12 10.61 19.04 9.84
C MET A 12 9.30 18.53 10.46
N VAL A 13 9.22 17.21 10.70
CA VAL A 13 8.03 16.51 11.24
C VAL A 13 7.53 17.10 12.57
N GLU A 14 8.42 17.68 13.38
CA GLU A 14 8.06 18.39 14.62
C GLU A 14 7.11 19.59 14.42
N ASN A 15 6.99 20.10 13.19
CA ASN A 15 6.07 21.18 12.79
C ASN A 15 4.87 20.68 11.96
N SER A 16 4.69 19.36 11.83
CA SER A 16 3.66 18.73 11.00
C SER A 16 2.39 18.41 11.80
N PRO A 17 1.18 18.43 11.19
CA PRO A 17 -0.03 17.88 11.82
C PRO A 17 0.10 16.40 12.22
N TYR A 18 1.13 15.70 11.74
CA TYR A 18 1.48 14.32 12.13
C TYR A 18 2.50 14.23 13.27
N ALA A 19 2.92 15.34 13.89
CA ALA A 19 3.88 15.33 15.01
C ALA A 19 3.39 14.46 16.20
N THR A 20 2.07 14.31 16.36
CA THR A 20 1.44 13.46 17.38
C THR A 20 1.36 11.98 16.99
N ASN A 21 1.60 11.64 15.72
CA ASN A 21 1.61 10.28 15.20
C ASN A 21 2.79 10.05 14.24
N LEU A 22 3.94 9.75 14.82
CA LEU A 22 5.19 9.48 14.12
C LEU A 22 5.06 8.35 13.07
N GLU A 23 4.22 7.34 13.34
CA GLU A 23 4.00 6.24 12.41
C GLU A 23 3.35 6.73 11.11
N ALA A 24 2.31 7.56 11.21
CA ALA A 24 1.67 8.16 10.04
C ALA A 24 2.62 9.06 9.24
N ALA A 25 3.50 9.81 9.93
CA ALA A 25 4.53 10.62 9.27
C ALA A 25 5.51 9.74 8.47
N ILE A 26 6.01 8.65 9.06
CA ILE A 26 6.92 7.71 8.37
C ILE A 26 6.22 7.05 7.17
N GLN A 27 4.95 6.64 7.32
CA GLN A 27 4.18 6.04 6.23
C GLN A 27 3.98 7.03 5.06
N HIS A 28 3.77 8.31 5.38
CA HIS A 28 3.64 9.38 4.40
C HIS A 28 4.96 9.63 3.64
N GLU A 29 6.07 9.83 4.36
CA GLU A 29 7.38 10.06 3.74
C GLU A 29 7.78 8.89 2.83
N ARG A 30 7.56 7.65 3.29
CA ARG A 30 7.85 6.46 2.47
C ARG A 30 7.03 6.42 1.17
N MET A 31 5.77 6.88 1.21
CA MET A 31 4.93 6.98 0.02
C MET A 31 5.42 8.04 -0.96
N VAL A 32 5.88 9.19 -0.45
CA VAL A 32 6.34 10.32 -1.26
C VAL A 32 7.72 10.03 -1.87
N GLU A 33 8.66 9.57 -1.05
CA GLU A 33 10.05 9.34 -1.44
C GLU A 33 10.20 8.13 -2.39
N LEU A 34 9.47 7.03 -2.14
CA LEU A 34 9.57 5.79 -2.93
C LEU A 34 8.41 5.61 -3.90
N ALA A 35 7.79 6.72 -4.32
CA ALA A 35 6.69 6.70 -5.29
C ALA A 35 7.15 6.06 -6.61
N CYS A 36 6.30 5.21 -7.20
CA CYS A 36 6.56 4.52 -8.47
C CYS A 36 7.74 3.52 -8.48
N GLU A 37 8.27 3.12 -7.31
CA GLU A 37 9.35 2.13 -7.20
C GLU A 37 8.85 0.71 -6.87
N ALA A 38 7.59 0.40 -7.18
CA ALA A 38 6.93 -0.89 -6.87
C ALA A 38 6.90 -1.28 -5.37
N THR A 39 7.17 -0.34 -4.46
CA THR A 39 7.15 -0.54 -3.00
C THR A 39 5.73 -0.41 -2.41
N ARG A 40 4.90 0.44 -3.02
CA ARG A 40 3.57 0.81 -2.52
C ARG A 40 2.65 -0.39 -2.32
N TYR A 41 2.71 -1.38 -3.20
CA TYR A 41 1.88 -2.58 -3.12
C TYR A 41 2.12 -3.36 -1.82
N PHE A 42 3.39 -3.62 -1.50
CA PHE A 42 3.79 -4.34 -0.29
C PHE A 42 3.55 -3.52 0.98
N ASP A 43 3.71 -2.20 0.91
CA ASP A 43 3.41 -1.29 2.02
C ASP A 43 1.91 -1.31 2.40
N ILE A 44 1.02 -1.35 1.41
CA ILE A 44 -0.43 -1.46 1.64
C ILE A 44 -0.78 -2.81 2.29
N ILE A 45 -0.20 -3.90 1.78
CA ILE A 45 -0.44 -5.26 2.30
C ILE A 45 0.00 -5.36 3.76
N ARG A 46 1.27 -5.02 4.05
CA ARG A 46 1.83 -5.20 5.40
C ARG A 46 1.14 -4.35 6.45
N TRP A 47 0.69 -3.15 6.07
CA TRP A 47 -0.04 -2.25 6.97
C TRP A 47 -1.54 -2.51 7.01
N HIS A 48 -2.07 -3.46 6.24
CA HIS A 48 -3.50 -3.77 6.18
C HIS A 48 -4.38 -2.54 5.88
N THR A 49 -3.85 -1.58 5.12
CA THR A 49 -4.51 -0.30 4.83
C THR A 49 -5.33 -0.32 3.54
N ALA A 50 -5.41 -1.46 2.86
CA ALA A 50 -6.11 -1.60 1.57
C ALA A 50 -7.57 -1.13 1.62
N GLY A 51 -8.31 -1.46 2.69
CA GLY A 51 -9.69 -1.03 2.87
C GLY A 51 -9.86 0.49 2.89
N LEU A 52 -8.89 1.22 3.46
CA LEU A 52 -8.91 2.69 3.50
C LEU A 52 -8.69 3.34 2.13
N LEU A 53 -8.07 2.61 1.19
CA LEU A 53 -7.73 3.13 -0.13
C LEU A 53 -8.85 2.91 -1.15
N ILE A 54 -9.73 1.93 -0.93
CA ILE A 54 -10.88 1.65 -1.80
C ILE A 54 -11.90 2.80 -1.72
N ASP A 55 -12.05 3.41 -0.54
CA ASP A 55 -12.94 4.55 -0.30
C ASP A 55 -12.39 5.89 -0.84
N LEU A 56 -11.11 5.94 -1.28
CA LEU A 56 -10.51 7.14 -1.88
C LEU A 56 -10.96 7.41 -3.32
N ARG A 57 -12.04 6.78 -3.80
CA ARG A 57 -12.71 7.14 -5.06
C ARG A 57 -13.10 8.62 -5.02
N LYS A 58 -12.26 9.49 -5.58
CA LYS A 58 -12.50 10.93 -5.58
C LYS A 58 -13.65 11.28 -6.53
N PRO A 59 -14.79 11.78 -6.04
CA PRO A 59 -15.87 12.26 -6.90
C PRO A 59 -15.42 13.60 -7.51
N GLY A 60 -14.79 13.56 -8.68
CA GLY A 60 -14.30 14.79 -9.33
C GLY A 60 -13.33 14.64 -10.49
N PHE A 61 -12.92 13.41 -10.87
CA PHE A 61 -12.10 13.19 -12.07
C PHE A 61 -12.97 12.74 -13.25
N PRO A 62 -13.33 13.62 -14.21
CA PRO A 62 -14.25 13.32 -15.32
C PRO A 62 -13.62 12.49 -16.46
N LYS A 63 -12.57 11.70 -16.19
CA LYS A 63 -11.98 10.74 -17.14
C LYS A 63 -11.86 9.37 -16.48
N ALA A 64 -13.01 8.81 -16.13
CA ALA A 64 -13.24 7.58 -15.38
C ALA A 64 -12.98 6.29 -16.20
N ASN A 65 -11.89 6.22 -16.98
CA ASN A 65 -11.69 5.11 -17.92
C ASN A 65 -10.32 4.44 -17.84
N ILE A 66 -9.36 4.96 -17.06
CA ILE A 66 -7.99 4.40 -17.00
C ILE A 66 -7.49 4.21 -15.55
N PHE A 67 -8.07 4.91 -14.57
CA PHE A 67 -7.59 4.89 -13.18
C PHE A 67 -8.66 4.54 -12.14
N ASP A 68 -9.83 4.04 -12.56
CA ASP A 68 -10.97 3.75 -11.66
C ASP A 68 -10.82 2.45 -10.85
N VAL A 69 -9.72 1.73 -11.00
CA VAL A 69 -9.36 0.58 -10.15
C VAL A 69 -8.02 0.84 -9.50
N ILE A 70 -8.00 1.67 -8.45
CA ILE A 70 -6.78 1.90 -7.65
C ILE A 70 -6.50 0.70 -6.74
N VAL A 71 -7.55 0.00 -6.30
CA VAL A 71 -7.45 -1.27 -5.55
C VAL A 71 -8.71 -2.08 -5.87
N ASP A 72 -8.55 -3.35 -6.24
CA ASP A 72 -9.68 -4.28 -6.39
C ASP A 72 -10.37 -4.44 -5.01
N PRO A 73 -11.70 -4.29 -4.88
CA PRO A 73 -12.41 -4.58 -3.65
C PRO A 73 -12.14 -5.99 -3.08
N ALA A 74 -11.78 -6.96 -3.92
CA ALA A 74 -11.36 -8.29 -3.52
C ALA A 74 -10.05 -8.31 -2.69
N PHE A 75 -9.31 -7.20 -2.68
CA PHE A 75 -8.10 -7.01 -1.86
C PHE A 75 -8.42 -6.78 -0.37
N THR A 76 -9.70 -6.62 0.01
CA THR A 76 -10.11 -6.37 1.41
C THR A 76 -10.06 -7.59 2.33
N GLY A 77 -9.69 -8.76 1.83
CA GLY A 77 -9.52 -9.98 2.65
C GLY A 77 -8.36 -10.88 2.23
N ASN A 78 -7.80 -10.67 1.05
CA ASN A 78 -6.80 -11.55 0.44
C ASN A 78 -5.45 -10.83 0.30
N PHE A 79 -4.63 -10.90 1.35
CA PHE A 79 -3.29 -10.30 1.40
C PHE A 79 -2.20 -11.13 0.72
N LEU A 80 -2.57 -12.33 0.24
CA LEU A 80 -1.65 -13.30 -0.34
C LEU A 80 -2.06 -13.60 -1.78
N LEU A 81 -1.07 -13.72 -2.66
CA LEU A 81 -1.30 -14.16 -4.03
C LEU A 81 -1.70 -15.64 -4.05
N PRO A 82 -2.65 -16.06 -4.91
CA PRO A 82 -3.06 -17.45 -5.04
C PRO A 82 -1.87 -18.34 -5.42
N ILE A 83 -1.81 -19.54 -4.84
CA ILE A 83 -0.80 -20.54 -5.23
C ILE A 83 -1.29 -21.19 -6.53
N PRO A 84 -0.47 -21.22 -7.61
CA PRO A 84 -0.88 -21.82 -8.87
C PRO A 84 -1.39 -23.25 -8.69
N GLN A 85 -2.54 -23.56 -9.31
CA GLN A 85 -3.20 -24.87 -9.15
C GLN A 85 -2.30 -26.04 -9.55
N TYR A 86 -1.42 -25.84 -10.53
CA TYR A 86 -0.45 -26.86 -10.96
C TYR A 86 0.49 -27.27 -9.80
N GLU A 87 0.96 -26.32 -9.00
CA GLU A 87 1.85 -26.60 -7.87
C GLU A 87 1.15 -27.37 -6.75
N LEU A 88 -0.12 -27.02 -6.49
CA LEU A 88 -0.96 -27.76 -5.52
C LEU A 88 -1.21 -29.21 -5.96
N ASN A 89 -1.45 -29.42 -7.26
CA ASN A 89 -1.66 -30.76 -7.80
C ASN A 89 -0.37 -31.60 -7.76
N ASN A 90 0.79 -30.96 -7.88
CA ASN A 90 2.08 -31.64 -7.91
C ASN A 90 2.58 -32.04 -6.51
N ASN A 91 2.26 -31.27 -5.47
CA ASN A 91 2.66 -31.57 -4.11
C ASN A 91 1.44 -31.77 -3.18
N PRO A 92 1.06 -33.03 -2.87
CA PRO A 92 -0.07 -33.34 -2.00
C PRO A 92 0.05 -32.81 -0.57
N GLY A 93 1.26 -32.44 -0.12
CA GLY A 93 1.49 -31.84 1.19
C GLY A 93 1.32 -30.32 1.24
N MET A 94 1.09 -29.66 0.09
CA MET A 94 0.85 -28.22 0.04
C MET A 94 -0.62 -27.90 0.28
N VAL A 95 -0.86 -26.91 1.13
CA VAL A 95 -2.20 -26.42 1.45
C VAL A 95 -2.38 -25.05 0.77
N PRO A 96 -3.54 -24.78 0.14
CA PRO A 96 -3.82 -23.46 -0.43
C PRO A 96 -3.86 -22.37 0.66
N ASN A 97 -3.59 -21.13 0.27
CA ASN A 97 -3.89 -19.99 1.13
C ASN A 97 -5.41 -19.73 1.17
N SER A 98 -5.86 -18.84 2.06
CA SER A 98 -7.27 -18.48 2.19
C SER A 98 -7.87 -17.76 0.97
N ALA A 99 -7.02 -17.34 0.03
CA ALA A 99 -7.37 -16.56 -1.15
C ALA A 99 -7.48 -17.41 -2.43
N ASN A 100 -7.26 -18.72 -2.33
CA ASN A 100 -7.27 -19.68 -3.44
C ASN A 100 -8.66 -20.27 -3.71
#